data_AF-A0A9P4HPL9-F1
#
_entry.id   AF-A0A9P4HPL9-F1
#
_cell.length_a   1.000
_cell.length_b   1.000
_cell.length_c   1.000
_cell.angle_alpha   90.00
_cell.angle_beta   90.00
_cell.angle_gamma   90.00
#
_symmetry.space_group_name_H-M   'P 1'
#
loop_
_entity.id
_entity.type
_entity.pdbx_description
1 polymer ?
#
loop_
_entity_poly.entity_id
_entity_poly.type
_entity_poly.pdbx_seq_one_letter_code
_entity_poly.pdbx_strand_id
1 'polypeptide(L)'
;MRRAMASSSSARQRSFDSLSSNSSGMQSDGSSKRIRLQRAQFDDDEAQVLSCHTLDRSMRLPEEHDAARLHELEQEDEEELNASSVRYLVAPDSTTNEPEGRPSALDVDAIQPRDRSREEYVSALKQGYNQLIDVLLRDIVKGCDTLVGSKTSSVSKICYDILASTENSVLHAIIDGNLAWDAEHDIATGEALQKLRTQAESQPCIYQRVLVDELNQSPTPAQLFDVIEGLRRYARTGEWSLAHTVDTYRPSTEWNETLSKAGRRKYLSTTTNAYGAPSPARIAELELFCAKLHKRLDAIPRCEWDSPLRFPLVDVGYTCNYEARLAANQSHSSAKFLMNLVEAMCHALFPTHHYTIIQHPIYLIFEAQQAVMADLLLAQLSHALVGTGGGFAYHPTDLFHASSMSVDDKNYMRYEKWAVDKSPYVSNCRADAPRQNAELERIKSVIEAKKREMLFLKNEYNQGQLQMRLAARDITRRVARCNRYSF
;
A
#
# COMPACT_ATOMS: atom_id res chain seq x y z
N MET A 1 -16.65 38.76 -50.31
CA MET A 1 -17.35 40.03 -50.01
C MET A 1 -18.75 39.99 -50.63
N ARG A 2 -19.75 39.49 -49.90
CA ARG A 2 -21.20 39.80 -49.99
C ARG A 2 -21.97 38.85 -49.05
N ARG A 3 -22.48 39.47 -47.98
CA ARG A 3 -23.78 39.29 -47.28
C ARG A 3 -24.78 38.31 -47.93
N ALA A 4 -25.69 37.62 -47.24
CA ALA A 4 -26.12 37.62 -45.84
C ALA A 4 -27.27 36.59 -45.63
N MET A 5 -27.42 36.14 -44.38
CA MET A 5 -28.67 35.94 -43.61
C MET A 5 -29.64 34.77 -43.90
N ALA A 6 -29.79 33.97 -42.84
CA ALA A 6 -31.02 33.49 -42.19
C ALA A 6 -31.85 32.35 -42.84
N SER A 7 -32.06 31.24 -42.12
CA SER A 7 -33.11 31.11 -41.10
C SER A 7 -33.27 29.66 -40.63
N SER A 8 -33.77 29.54 -39.41
CA SER A 8 -34.01 28.34 -38.61
C SER A 8 -35.40 27.76 -38.88
N SER A 9 -35.56 26.43 -38.85
CA SER A 9 -36.75 25.69 -38.35
C SER A 9 -36.60 24.19 -38.69
N SER A 10 -36.28 23.31 -37.75
CA SER A 10 -37.25 22.47 -37.02
C SER A 10 -38.21 21.65 -37.90
N ALA A 11 -37.99 20.34 -37.99
CA ALA A 11 -39.06 19.33 -37.92
C ALA A 11 -38.50 17.93 -37.65
N ARG A 12 -39.15 17.25 -36.71
CA ARG A 12 -39.00 15.84 -36.33
C ARG A 12 -39.37 14.92 -37.48
N GLN A 13 -38.68 13.79 -37.63
CA GLN A 13 -39.36 12.54 -37.99
C GLN A 13 -38.59 11.31 -37.49
N ARG A 14 -39.29 10.50 -36.70
CA ARG A 14 -38.92 9.14 -36.30
C ARG A 14 -39.22 8.21 -37.47
N SER A 15 -38.35 7.23 -37.70
CA SER A 15 -38.74 5.95 -38.29
C SER A 15 -38.01 4.83 -37.57
N PHE A 16 -38.81 4.06 -36.83
CA PHE A 16 -38.57 2.66 -36.50
C PHE A 16 -38.68 1.80 -37.76
N ASP A 17 -38.28 0.53 -37.63
CA ASP A 17 -38.30 -0.59 -38.60
C ASP A 17 -36.90 -0.87 -39.17
N SER A 18 -36.38 -2.11 -39.18
CA SER A 18 -36.96 -3.41 -38.87
C SER A 18 -35.86 -4.47 -38.77
N LEU A 19 -36.17 -5.50 -37.98
CA LEU A 19 -35.47 -6.77 -37.83
C LEU A 19 -35.35 -7.52 -39.18
N SER A 20 -34.19 -8.15 -39.42
CA SER A 20 -34.13 -9.41 -40.17
C SER A 20 -32.92 -10.25 -39.75
N SER A 21 -33.23 -11.45 -39.29
CA SER A 21 -32.40 -12.59 -38.94
C SER A 21 -31.74 -13.26 -40.15
N ASN A 22 -30.56 -13.88 -39.90
CA ASN A 22 -29.97 -15.11 -40.47
C ASN A 22 -28.45 -14.94 -40.52
N SER A 23 -27.58 -15.93 -40.29
CA SER A 23 -27.69 -17.33 -39.93
C SER A 23 -26.26 -17.81 -39.61
N SER A 24 -26.14 -18.65 -38.59
CA SER A 24 -25.10 -19.69 -38.37
C SER A 24 -23.98 -19.86 -39.41
N GLY A 25 -22.75 -19.64 -38.94
CA GLY A 25 -21.52 -20.17 -39.54
C GLY A 25 -20.47 -20.38 -38.44
N MET A 26 -20.44 -21.57 -37.84
CA MET A 26 -19.34 -22.00 -36.97
C MET A 26 -18.14 -22.36 -37.86
N GLN A 27 -17.18 -21.45 -37.97
CA GLN A 27 -15.82 -21.76 -38.36
C GLN A 27 -14.93 -21.56 -37.13
N SER A 28 -14.31 -22.67 -36.70
CA SER A 28 -13.35 -22.72 -35.61
C SER A 28 -12.00 -22.19 -36.10
N ASP A 29 -11.80 -20.88 -35.98
CA ASP A 29 -10.47 -20.29 -36.15
C ASP A 29 -9.70 -20.36 -34.83
N GLY A 30 -8.65 -21.18 -34.82
CA GLY A 30 -7.62 -21.29 -33.78
C GLY A 30 -6.70 -20.06 -33.74
N SER A 31 -7.29 -18.88 -33.61
CA SER A 31 -6.57 -17.63 -33.38
C SER A 31 -6.39 -17.45 -31.88
N SER A 32 -5.15 -17.62 -31.41
CA SER A 32 -4.70 -17.14 -30.10
C SER A 32 -4.92 -15.63 -30.03
N LYS A 33 -6.13 -15.21 -29.67
CA LYS A 33 -6.47 -13.81 -29.41
C LYS A 33 -5.56 -13.33 -28.28
N ARG A 34 -4.50 -12.62 -28.64
CA ARG A 34 -3.77 -11.73 -27.73
C ARG A 34 -4.83 -10.86 -27.06
N ILE A 35 -5.01 -11.04 -25.76
CA ILE A 35 -5.78 -10.11 -24.93
C ILE A 35 -5.01 -8.80 -25.01
N ARG A 36 -5.44 -7.92 -25.92
CA ARG A 36 -4.93 -6.56 -26.00
C ARG A 36 -5.67 -5.82 -24.89
N LEU A 37 -5.06 -5.74 -23.71
CA LEU A 37 -5.53 -4.85 -22.65
C LEU A 37 -5.68 -3.47 -23.29
N GLN A 38 -6.91 -2.96 -23.33
CA GLN A 38 -7.11 -1.58 -23.76
C GLN A 38 -6.48 -0.71 -22.69
N ARG A 39 -5.54 0.15 -23.11
CA ARG A 39 -4.97 1.18 -22.24
C ARG A 39 -6.13 1.95 -21.64
N ALA A 40 -6.23 2.00 -20.32
CA ALA A 40 -7.25 2.81 -19.68
C ALA A 40 -6.97 4.26 -20.08
N GLN A 41 -7.79 4.81 -20.96
CA GLN A 41 -7.81 6.25 -21.19
C GLN A 41 -8.48 6.85 -19.96
N PHE A 42 -7.65 7.35 -19.05
CA PHE A 42 -8.08 8.28 -18.03
C PHE A 42 -8.17 9.65 -18.72
N ASP A 43 -9.25 10.40 -18.46
CA ASP A 43 -9.31 11.80 -18.86
C ASP A 43 -8.18 12.52 -18.12
N ASP A 44 -7.24 13.14 -18.85
CA ASP A 44 -6.05 13.79 -18.28
C ASP A 44 -6.37 14.91 -17.28
N ASP A 45 -7.63 15.40 -17.26
CA ASP A 45 -8.16 16.34 -16.26
C ASP A 45 -8.46 15.68 -14.89
N GLU A 46 -8.41 14.33 -14.78
CA GLU A 46 -8.73 13.56 -13.56
C GLU A 46 -7.49 13.08 -12.78
N ALA A 47 -6.27 13.37 -13.23
CA ALA A 47 -5.05 13.16 -12.45
C ALA A 47 -4.91 14.25 -11.36
N GLN A 48 -5.95 14.45 -10.54
CA GLN A 48 -5.77 15.17 -9.28
C GLN A 48 -4.87 14.31 -8.41
N VAL A 49 -3.62 14.79 -8.27
CA VAL A 49 -2.66 14.35 -7.27
C VAL A 49 -3.38 14.16 -5.95
N LEU A 50 -3.18 13.00 -5.32
CA LEU A 50 -3.68 12.64 -4.00
C LEU A 50 -3.19 13.68 -2.97
N SER A 51 -3.90 14.80 -2.82
CA SER A 51 -3.60 15.81 -1.81
C SER A 51 -4.49 15.58 -0.59
N CYS A 52 -3.84 15.29 0.54
CA CYS A 52 -4.48 14.89 1.77
C CYS A 52 -5.05 16.11 2.51
N HIS A 53 -6.37 16.22 2.69
CA HIS A 53 -6.99 17.24 3.55
C HIS A 53 -7.99 16.65 4.55
N THR A 54 -7.60 16.72 5.84
CA THR A 54 -8.39 16.78 7.09
C THR A 54 -9.31 15.62 7.51
N LEU A 55 -8.88 14.80 8.50
CA LEU A 55 -9.48 14.56 9.85
C LEU A 55 -9.24 13.11 10.39
N ASP A 56 -8.30 12.91 11.32
CA ASP A 56 -8.48 12.46 12.73
C ASP A 56 -7.08 12.49 13.42
N ARG A 57 -7.01 12.91 14.69
CA ARG A 57 -5.74 13.34 15.35
C ARG A 57 -4.94 12.22 16.02
N SER A 58 -5.40 10.98 16.05
CA SER A 58 -4.86 9.99 17.01
C SER A 58 -3.49 9.39 16.65
N MET A 59 -3.03 9.55 15.40
CA MET A 59 -1.70 9.08 14.96
C MET A 59 -0.77 10.20 14.44
N ARG A 60 -1.28 11.42 14.24
CA ARG A 60 -0.47 12.54 13.76
C ARG A 60 0.29 13.20 14.91
N LEU A 61 1.58 13.42 14.70
CA LEU A 61 2.35 14.38 15.50
C LEU A 61 1.96 15.80 15.07
N PRO A 62 2.42 16.83 15.78
CA PRO A 62 2.13 18.23 15.42
C PRO A 62 2.53 18.56 13.98
N GLU A 63 1.82 19.47 13.30
CA GLU A 63 2.09 19.82 11.88
C GLU A 63 3.55 20.23 11.60
N GLU A 64 4.21 20.84 12.59
CA GLU A 64 5.63 21.19 12.52
C GLU A 64 6.55 19.95 12.37
N HIS A 65 6.17 18.83 12.99
CA HIS A 65 6.84 17.54 12.82
C HIS A 65 6.73 17.09 11.36
N ASP A 66 5.51 17.09 10.83
CA ASP A 66 5.24 16.59 9.48
C ASP A 66 5.97 17.42 8.42
N ALA A 67 6.01 18.75 8.58
CA ALA A 67 6.76 19.65 7.69
C ALA A 67 8.28 19.41 7.74
N ALA A 68 8.85 19.24 8.94
CA ALA A 68 10.27 18.94 9.09
C ALA A 68 10.64 17.59 8.49
N ARG A 69 9.76 16.58 8.67
CA ARG A 69 9.98 15.24 8.14
C ARG A 69 9.88 15.20 6.62
N LEU A 70 8.90 15.89 6.05
CA LEU A 70 8.74 16.01 4.60
C LEU A 70 10.00 16.58 3.95
N HIS A 71 10.60 17.62 4.55
CA HIS A 71 11.83 18.20 4.03
C HIS A 71 13.02 17.24 4.03
N GLU A 72 13.15 16.38 5.06
CA GLU A 72 14.20 15.35 5.09
C GLU A 72 14.01 14.29 3.98
N LEU A 73 12.76 13.93 3.70
CA LEU A 73 12.42 12.95 2.66
C LEU A 73 12.66 13.51 1.25
N GLU A 74 12.27 14.77 1.00
CA GLU A 74 12.55 15.45 -0.27
C GLU A 74 14.06 15.52 -0.56
N GLN A 75 14.88 15.81 0.45
CA GLN A 75 16.33 15.79 0.31
C GLN A 75 16.87 14.40 0.00
N GLU A 76 16.35 13.36 0.67
CA GLU A 76 16.76 11.98 0.40
C GLU A 76 16.39 11.55 -1.03
N ASP A 77 15.21 11.93 -1.51
CA ASP A 77 14.77 11.69 -2.88
C ASP A 77 15.67 12.43 -3.90
N GLU A 78 16.05 13.68 -3.62
CA GLU A 78 17.00 14.42 -4.45
C GLU A 78 18.38 13.78 -4.46
N GLU A 79 18.89 13.34 -3.31
CA GLU A 79 20.17 12.63 -3.19
C GLU A 79 20.13 11.30 -3.94
N GLU A 80 19.03 10.55 -3.85
CA GLU A 80 18.82 9.30 -4.58
C GLU A 80 18.80 9.56 -6.10
N LEU A 81 18.07 10.59 -6.54
CA LEU A 81 18.04 11.01 -7.94
C LEU A 81 19.42 11.43 -8.44
N ASN A 82 20.19 12.16 -7.63
CA ASN A 82 21.55 12.58 -7.97
C ASN A 82 22.54 11.40 -8.00
N ALA A 83 22.39 10.45 -7.07
CA ALA A 83 23.15 9.20 -7.06
C ALA A 83 22.76 8.31 -8.26
N SER A 84 21.51 8.42 -8.73
CA SER A 84 21.02 7.83 -9.97
C SER A 84 21.57 8.56 -11.21
N SER A 85 22.89 8.72 -11.28
CA SER A 85 23.60 8.88 -12.56
C SER A 85 23.48 7.64 -13.46
N VAL A 86 22.71 6.63 -13.01
CA VAL A 86 22.13 5.54 -13.78
C VAL A 86 21.37 6.15 -14.96
N ARG A 87 22.10 6.47 -16.02
CA ARG A 87 21.56 6.37 -17.37
C ARG A 87 20.93 4.99 -17.39
N TYR A 88 19.62 4.92 -17.63
CA TYR A 88 18.92 3.69 -17.99
C TYR A 88 19.59 3.16 -19.26
N LEU A 89 20.75 2.54 -19.08
CA LEU A 89 21.49 1.89 -20.14
C LEU A 89 20.60 0.72 -20.48
N VAL A 90 20.03 0.79 -21.68
CA VAL A 90 19.33 -0.32 -22.29
C VAL A 90 20.36 -1.45 -22.36
N ALA A 91 20.35 -2.33 -21.35
CA ALA A 91 21.06 -3.58 -21.44
C ALA A 91 20.52 -4.24 -22.72
N PRO A 92 21.37 -4.49 -23.73
CA PRO A 92 20.91 -5.12 -24.96
C PRO A 92 20.26 -6.44 -24.56
N ASP A 93 19.01 -6.65 -24.96
CA ASP A 93 18.20 -7.82 -24.59
C ASP A 93 19.06 -9.08 -24.63
N SER A 94 19.53 -9.54 -23.48
CA SER A 94 20.23 -10.81 -23.35
C SER A 94 19.16 -11.86 -23.53
N THR A 95 19.00 -12.29 -24.78
CA THR A 95 18.10 -13.34 -25.24
C THR A 95 18.62 -14.70 -24.78
N THR A 96 18.70 -14.88 -23.46
CA THR A 96 18.77 -16.21 -22.86
C THR A 96 17.40 -16.83 -23.03
N ASN A 97 17.24 -17.63 -24.09
CA ASN A 97 16.05 -18.43 -24.41
C ASN A 97 15.89 -19.62 -23.45
N GLU A 98 16.07 -19.41 -22.14
CA GLU A 98 15.63 -20.41 -21.19
C GLU A 98 14.10 -20.37 -21.16
N PRO A 99 13.41 -21.52 -21.36
CA PRO A 99 11.96 -21.59 -21.22
C PRO A 99 11.62 -21.44 -19.74
N GLU A 100 11.59 -20.19 -19.25
CA GLU A 100 11.07 -19.87 -17.93
C GLU A 100 9.64 -20.42 -17.85
N GLY A 101 9.45 -21.40 -16.96
CA GLY A 101 8.13 -21.92 -16.65
C GLY A 101 7.23 -20.75 -16.26
N ARG A 102 6.04 -20.68 -16.85
CA ARG A 102 5.09 -19.63 -16.47
C ARG A 102 4.80 -19.74 -14.97
N PRO A 103 4.81 -18.62 -14.22
CA PRO A 103 4.48 -18.64 -12.80
C PRO A 103 3.10 -19.27 -12.57
N SER A 104 3.03 -20.22 -11.64
CA SER A 104 1.75 -20.77 -11.18
C SER A 104 0.92 -19.70 -10.48
N ALA A 105 -0.41 -19.80 -10.57
CA ALA A 105 -1.30 -18.92 -9.84
C ALA A 105 -1.19 -19.12 -8.31
N LEU A 106 -1.62 -18.12 -7.55
CA LEU A 106 -1.62 -18.13 -6.09
C LEU A 106 -2.45 -19.30 -5.54
N ASP A 107 -1.83 -20.17 -4.73
CA ASP A 107 -2.56 -21.19 -3.98
C ASP A 107 -3.04 -20.60 -2.65
N VAL A 108 -4.25 -20.04 -2.70
CA VAL A 108 -4.81 -19.32 -1.54
C VAL A 108 -5.20 -20.26 -0.39
N ASP A 109 -5.43 -21.54 -0.68
CA ASP A 109 -5.81 -22.52 0.33
C ASP A 109 -4.61 -22.96 1.18
N ALA A 110 -3.40 -22.89 0.63
CA ALA A 110 -2.16 -23.13 1.35
C ALA A 110 -1.87 -22.07 2.43
N ILE A 111 -2.50 -20.89 2.37
CA ILE A 111 -2.26 -19.80 3.34
C ILE A 111 -2.92 -20.13 4.67
N GLN A 112 -2.10 -20.22 5.71
CA GLN A 112 -2.56 -20.34 7.08
C GLN A 112 -2.08 -19.12 7.88
N PRO A 113 -3.01 -18.28 8.38
CA PRO A 113 -2.62 -17.11 9.13
C PRO A 113 -1.84 -17.53 10.37
N ARG A 114 -0.69 -16.91 10.53
CA ARG A 114 0.17 -17.10 11.68
C ARG A 114 -0.33 -16.35 12.93
N ASP A 115 -1.32 -15.47 12.81
CA ASP A 115 -1.90 -14.72 13.94
C ASP A 115 -3.37 -14.39 13.66
N ARG A 116 -4.15 -14.27 14.73
CA ARG A 116 -5.51 -13.73 14.73
C ARG A 116 -5.59 -12.35 14.07
N SER A 117 -4.56 -11.52 14.21
CA SER A 117 -4.54 -10.21 13.56
C SER A 117 -4.51 -10.31 12.03
N ARG A 118 -4.12 -11.46 11.46
CA ARG A 118 -4.05 -11.72 10.01
C ARG A 118 -5.14 -12.63 9.49
N GLU A 119 -5.90 -13.27 10.37
CA GLU A 119 -7.02 -14.14 9.99
C GLU A 119 -8.01 -13.42 9.06
N GLU A 120 -8.28 -12.14 9.30
CA GLU A 120 -9.17 -11.35 8.44
C GLU A 120 -8.56 -11.17 7.03
N TYR A 121 -7.27 -10.85 6.93
CA TYR A 121 -6.61 -10.63 5.63
C TYR A 121 -6.51 -11.94 4.83
N VAL A 122 -6.15 -13.04 5.49
CA VAL A 122 -6.10 -14.36 4.83
C VAL A 122 -7.51 -14.80 4.40
N SER A 123 -8.51 -14.64 5.28
CA SER A 123 -9.90 -14.97 4.97
C SER A 123 -10.45 -14.12 3.81
N ALA A 124 -10.08 -12.84 3.75
CA ALA A 124 -10.45 -11.94 2.67
C ALA A 124 -9.75 -12.35 1.35
N LEU A 125 -8.45 -12.65 1.40
CA LEU A 125 -7.69 -13.10 0.23
C LEU A 125 -8.26 -14.42 -0.35
N LYS A 126 -8.71 -15.35 0.50
CA LYS A 126 -9.42 -16.58 0.09
C LYS A 126 -10.68 -16.30 -0.72
N GLN A 127 -11.34 -15.16 -0.46
CA GLN A 127 -12.53 -14.73 -1.20
C GLN A 127 -12.19 -13.99 -2.50
N GLY A 128 -10.98 -13.45 -2.62
CA GLY A 128 -10.46 -12.79 -3.81
C GLY A 128 -9.68 -11.51 -3.48
N TYR A 129 -8.98 -10.96 -4.47
CA TYR A 129 -8.19 -9.74 -4.25
C TYR A 129 -9.06 -8.54 -3.88
N ASN A 130 -10.26 -8.40 -4.46
CA ASN A 130 -11.15 -7.28 -4.13
C ASN A 130 -11.57 -7.28 -2.66
N GLN A 131 -11.86 -8.45 -2.08
CA GLN A 131 -12.19 -8.55 -0.66
C GLN A 131 -10.99 -8.20 0.22
N LEU A 132 -9.79 -8.65 -0.14
CA LEU A 132 -8.57 -8.23 0.58
C LEU A 132 -8.36 -6.70 0.49
N ILE A 133 -8.54 -6.12 -0.69
CA ILE A 133 -8.44 -4.67 -0.92
C ILE A 133 -9.45 -3.92 -0.06
N ASP A 134 -10.71 -4.34 0.01
CA ASP A 134 -11.72 -3.67 0.82
C ASP A 134 -11.33 -3.63 2.31
N VAL A 135 -10.82 -4.75 2.83
CA VAL A 135 -10.37 -4.85 4.24
C VAL A 135 -9.13 -3.97 4.48
N LEU A 136 -8.16 -3.99 3.56
CA LEU A 136 -6.95 -3.18 3.67
C LEU A 136 -7.23 -1.69 3.55
N LEU A 137 -8.01 -1.26 2.55
CA LEU A 137 -8.37 0.14 2.37
C LEU A 137 -9.16 0.68 3.56
N ARG A 138 -10.05 -0.13 4.15
CA ARG A 138 -10.74 0.21 5.39
C ARG A 138 -9.75 0.47 6.54
N ASP A 139 -8.72 -0.35 6.68
CA ASP A 139 -7.74 -0.21 7.76
C ASP A 139 -6.75 0.93 7.49
N ILE A 140 -6.36 1.13 6.23
CA ILE A 140 -5.56 2.27 5.77
C ILE A 140 -6.31 3.58 6.03
N VAL A 141 -7.59 3.69 5.66
CA VAL A 141 -8.40 4.91 5.89
C VAL A 141 -8.60 5.19 7.38
N LYS A 142 -8.63 4.17 8.25
CA LYS A 142 -8.64 4.38 9.71
C LYS A 142 -7.31 4.91 10.24
N GLY A 143 -6.21 4.59 9.57
CA GLY A 143 -4.85 4.92 10.01
C GLY A 143 -4.26 6.17 9.34
N CYS A 144 -4.76 6.57 8.17
CA CYS A 144 -4.23 7.68 7.41
C CYS A 144 -5.27 8.37 6.51
N ASP A 145 -5.03 9.65 6.24
CA ASP A 145 -5.89 10.52 5.44
C ASP A 145 -5.55 10.48 3.94
N THR A 146 -4.65 9.58 3.52
CA THR A 146 -4.07 9.58 2.17
C THR A 146 -5.09 9.43 1.05
N LEU A 147 -6.16 8.69 1.32
CA LEU A 147 -7.16 8.31 0.32
C LEU A 147 -8.39 9.23 0.36
N VAL A 148 -8.35 10.31 1.15
CA VAL A 148 -9.46 11.27 1.24
C VAL A 148 -9.59 12.00 -0.09
N GLY A 149 -10.77 11.92 -0.71
CA GLY A 149 -11.08 12.55 -1.99
C GLY A 149 -10.81 11.67 -3.23
N SER A 150 -10.09 10.56 -3.08
CA SER A 150 -9.83 9.62 -4.17
C SER A 150 -11.08 8.83 -4.54
N LYS A 151 -11.29 8.57 -5.84
CA LYS A 151 -12.35 7.66 -6.30
C LYS A 151 -11.99 6.22 -5.88
N THR A 152 -12.79 5.61 -5.02
CA THR A 152 -12.58 4.24 -4.51
C THR A 152 -12.34 3.21 -5.62
N SER A 153 -13.03 3.34 -6.76
CA SER A 153 -12.87 2.45 -7.91
C SER A 153 -11.47 2.52 -8.54
N SER A 154 -10.89 3.72 -8.64
CA SER A 154 -9.55 3.91 -9.21
C SER A 154 -8.49 3.36 -8.26
N VAL A 155 -8.60 3.67 -6.97
CA VAL A 155 -7.71 3.15 -5.92
C VAL A 155 -7.76 1.63 -5.88
N SER A 156 -8.96 1.05 -5.91
CA SER A 156 -9.15 -0.41 -5.87
C SER A 156 -8.53 -1.08 -7.09
N LYS A 157 -8.65 -0.49 -8.28
CA LYS A 157 -8.01 -1.00 -9.49
C LYS A 157 -6.48 -1.02 -9.35
N ILE A 158 -5.88 0.07 -8.87
CA ILE A 158 -4.42 0.15 -8.66
C ILE A 158 -3.97 -0.93 -7.65
N CYS A 159 -4.68 -1.06 -6.54
CA CYS A 159 -4.39 -2.09 -5.53
C CYS A 159 -4.52 -3.51 -6.10
N TYR A 160 -5.52 -3.73 -6.96
CA TYR A 160 -5.71 -5.00 -7.65
C TYR A 160 -4.51 -5.31 -8.55
N ASP A 161 -4.06 -4.33 -9.34
CA ASP A 161 -2.92 -4.52 -10.24
C ASP A 161 -1.64 -4.82 -9.45
N ILE A 162 -1.43 -4.17 -8.30
CA ILE A 162 -0.32 -4.46 -7.37
C ILE A 162 -0.39 -5.90 -6.85
N LEU A 163 -1.53 -6.31 -6.27
CA LEU A 163 -1.67 -7.66 -5.70
C LEU A 163 -1.56 -8.75 -6.77
N ALA A 164 -2.15 -8.55 -7.94
CA ALA A 164 -2.13 -9.54 -9.01
C ALA A 164 -0.71 -9.72 -9.58
N SER A 165 0.11 -8.68 -9.60
CA SER A 165 1.47 -8.72 -10.17
C SER A 165 2.58 -9.01 -9.16
N THR A 166 2.28 -8.97 -7.86
CA THR A 166 3.21 -9.40 -6.79
C THR A 166 3.49 -10.90 -6.89
N GLU A 167 4.74 -11.31 -6.68
CA GLU A 167 5.12 -12.72 -6.66
C GLU A 167 4.35 -13.48 -5.56
N ASN A 168 3.76 -14.61 -5.92
CA ASN A 168 2.81 -15.31 -5.05
C ASN A 168 3.45 -15.77 -3.74
N SER A 169 4.63 -16.39 -3.82
CA SER A 169 5.43 -16.81 -2.65
C SER A 169 5.83 -15.63 -1.77
N VAL A 170 6.17 -14.49 -2.37
CA VAL A 170 6.50 -13.26 -1.64
C VAL A 170 5.26 -12.68 -0.94
N LEU A 171 4.11 -12.62 -1.61
CA LEU A 171 2.86 -12.17 -1.01
C LEU A 171 2.46 -13.06 0.18
N HIS A 172 2.63 -14.38 0.04
CA HIS A 172 2.45 -15.33 1.13
C HIS A 172 3.36 -15.01 2.31
N ALA A 173 4.67 -14.91 2.07
CA ALA A 173 5.66 -14.66 3.11
C ALA A 173 5.43 -13.32 3.84
N ILE A 174 4.95 -12.28 3.14
CA ILE A 174 4.55 -11.00 3.75
C ILE A 174 3.36 -11.18 4.70
N ILE A 175 2.34 -11.94 4.29
CA ILE A 175 1.14 -12.19 5.09
C ILE A 175 1.44 -13.11 6.28
N ASP A 176 2.29 -14.12 6.06
CA ASP A 176 2.76 -15.07 7.07
C ASP A 176 3.66 -14.40 8.10
N GLY A 177 4.45 -13.41 7.67
CA GLY A 177 5.04 -12.42 8.56
C GLY A 177 6.53 -12.47 8.76
N ASN A 178 7.28 -13.43 8.21
CA ASN A 178 8.74 -13.46 8.32
C ASN A 178 9.39 -13.73 6.95
N LEU A 179 9.38 -12.70 6.10
CA LEU A 179 9.96 -12.77 4.76
C LEU A 179 11.43 -13.18 4.76
N ALA A 180 12.24 -12.73 5.72
CA ALA A 180 13.65 -13.05 5.79
C ALA A 180 13.88 -14.56 6.01
N TRP A 181 13.08 -15.19 6.89
CA TRP A 181 13.13 -16.63 7.11
C TRP A 181 12.68 -17.42 5.87
N ASP A 182 11.55 -17.03 5.28
CA ASP A 182 11.00 -17.71 4.11
C ASP A 182 11.91 -17.53 2.87
N ALA A 183 12.64 -16.42 2.75
CA ALA A 183 13.63 -16.20 1.69
C ALA A 183 14.75 -17.26 1.68
N GLU A 184 15.13 -17.80 2.84
CA GLU A 184 16.17 -18.82 2.96
C GLU A 184 15.61 -20.25 2.98
N HIS A 185 14.40 -20.44 3.54
CA HIS A 185 13.86 -21.78 3.80
C HIS A 185 12.78 -22.23 2.80
N ASP A 186 12.16 -21.31 2.07
CA ASP A 186 11.24 -21.62 0.98
C ASP A 186 11.89 -21.30 -0.37
N ILE A 187 12.16 -22.35 -1.14
CA ILE A 187 12.84 -22.26 -2.44
C ILE A 187 12.07 -21.31 -3.38
N ALA A 188 10.75 -21.38 -3.40
CA ALA A 188 9.92 -20.55 -4.27
C ALA A 188 9.97 -19.06 -3.89
N THR A 189 10.03 -18.74 -2.59
CA THR A 189 10.21 -17.37 -2.11
C THR A 189 11.62 -16.86 -2.43
N GLY A 190 12.67 -17.65 -2.17
CA GLY A 190 14.05 -17.28 -2.46
C GLY A 190 14.29 -16.99 -3.95
N GLU A 191 13.81 -17.86 -4.85
CA GLU A 191 13.90 -17.67 -6.30
C GLU A 191 13.14 -16.42 -6.77
N ALA A 192 11.93 -16.20 -6.25
CA ALA A 192 11.14 -15.02 -6.57
C ALA A 192 11.85 -13.73 -6.13
N LEU A 193 12.37 -13.66 -4.91
CA LEU A 193 13.09 -12.49 -4.41
C LEU A 193 14.38 -12.21 -5.19
N GLN A 194 15.11 -13.25 -5.59
CA GLN A 194 16.29 -13.09 -6.43
C GLN A 194 15.94 -12.50 -7.81
N LYS A 195 14.87 -13.00 -8.43
CA LYS A 195 14.33 -12.44 -9.68
C LYS A 195 13.92 -10.98 -9.54
N LEU A 196 13.20 -10.63 -8.46
CA LEU A 196 12.81 -9.26 -8.18
C LEU A 196 14.04 -8.37 -7.98
N ARG A 197 15.07 -8.86 -7.29
CA ARG A 197 16.32 -8.13 -7.05
C ARG A 197 17.05 -7.79 -8.34
N THR A 198 17.23 -8.77 -9.23
CA THR A 198 17.86 -8.53 -10.54
C THR A 198 17.10 -7.50 -11.35
N GLN A 199 15.77 -7.53 -11.35
CA GLN A 199 14.97 -6.54 -12.10
C GLN A 199 14.97 -5.14 -11.44
N ALA A 200 15.02 -5.07 -10.11
CA ALA A 200 15.06 -3.84 -9.33
C ALA A 200 16.32 -2.99 -9.55
N GLU A 201 17.38 -3.56 -10.15
CA GLU A 201 18.56 -2.80 -10.60
C GLU A 201 18.22 -1.74 -11.67
N SER A 202 17.11 -1.92 -12.39
CA SER A 202 16.73 -1.08 -13.53
C SER A 202 15.27 -0.60 -13.50
N GLN A 203 14.52 -0.92 -12.46
CA GLN A 203 13.10 -0.64 -12.33
C GLN A 203 12.78 -0.18 -10.91
N PRO A 204 11.97 0.88 -10.72
CA PRO A 204 11.52 1.28 -9.40
C PRO A 204 10.80 0.15 -8.67
N CYS A 205 10.96 0.09 -7.35
CA CYS A 205 10.43 -1.01 -6.57
C CYS A 205 9.97 -0.55 -5.18
N ILE A 206 9.15 -1.39 -4.56
CA ILE A 206 8.94 -1.40 -3.12
C ILE A 206 9.84 -2.47 -2.52
N TYR A 207 10.55 -2.11 -1.47
CA TYR A 207 11.37 -3.03 -0.68
C TYR A 207 10.82 -3.18 0.73
N GLN A 208 11.11 -4.32 1.34
CA GLN A 208 10.90 -4.57 2.77
C GLN A 208 12.25 -4.78 3.43
N ARG A 209 12.41 -4.16 4.59
CA ARG A 209 13.52 -4.37 5.51
C ARG A 209 13.01 -5.14 6.73
N VAL A 210 13.75 -6.14 7.18
CA VAL A 210 13.37 -7.02 8.28
C VAL A 210 14.50 -7.07 9.29
N LEU A 211 14.21 -6.79 10.57
CA LEU A 211 15.17 -6.89 11.67
C LEU A 211 15.23 -8.33 12.20
N VAL A 212 16.37 -9.01 11.98
CA VAL A 212 16.57 -10.42 12.33
C VAL A 212 18.01 -10.71 12.78
N ASP A 213 18.24 -11.84 13.42
CA ASP A 213 19.58 -12.36 13.73
C ASP A 213 20.21 -13.13 12.55
N GLU A 214 21.35 -13.78 12.80
CA GLU A 214 22.05 -14.63 11.82
C GLU A 214 21.25 -15.85 11.37
N LEU A 215 20.21 -16.23 12.12
CA LEU A 215 19.30 -17.32 11.80
C LEU A 215 17.97 -16.79 11.23
N ASN A 216 17.91 -15.54 10.77
CA ASN A 216 16.68 -14.94 10.25
C ASN A 216 15.51 -14.93 11.25
N GLN A 217 15.81 -14.91 12.55
CA GLN A 217 14.84 -14.83 13.64
C GLN A 217 14.76 -13.42 14.22
N SER A 218 13.55 -12.99 14.57
CA SER A 218 13.35 -11.69 15.21
C SER A 218 13.83 -11.66 16.66
N PRO A 219 14.22 -10.49 17.20
CA PRO A 219 14.31 -10.31 18.64
C PRO A 219 13.08 -10.82 19.39
N THR A 220 13.30 -11.39 20.59
CA THR A 220 12.20 -11.85 21.44
C THR A 220 11.44 -10.67 22.05
N PRO A 221 10.17 -10.84 22.48
CA PRO A 221 9.45 -9.81 23.23
C PRO A 221 10.21 -9.27 24.44
N ALA A 222 10.90 -10.14 25.20
CA ALA A 222 11.72 -9.72 26.33
C ALA A 222 12.86 -8.79 25.89
N GLN A 223 13.58 -9.15 24.83
CA GLN A 223 14.66 -8.32 24.29
C GLN A 223 14.14 -6.98 23.75
N LEU A 224 12.98 -6.98 23.09
CA LEU A 224 12.38 -5.74 22.56
C LEU A 224 11.88 -4.81 23.67
N PHE A 225 11.50 -5.35 24.83
CA PHE A 225 11.21 -4.56 26.01
C PHE A 225 12.47 -3.82 26.50
N ASP A 226 13.61 -4.51 26.57
CA ASP A 226 14.89 -3.90 26.92
C ASP A 226 15.33 -2.86 25.87
N VAL A 227 15.06 -3.12 24.58
CA VAL A 227 15.29 -2.14 23.50
C VAL A 227 14.47 -0.88 23.71
N ILE A 228 13.18 -0.96 24.05
CA ILE A 228 12.34 0.21 24.34
C ILE A 228 12.96 1.06 25.45
N GLU A 229 13.39 0.42 26.54
CA GLU A 229 14.02 1.14 27.66
C GLU A 229 15.39 1.71 27.26
N GLY A 230 16.19 0.98 26.48
CA GLY A 230 17.44 1.46 25.91
C GLY A 230 17.25 2.69 25.00
N LEU A 231 16.23 2.69 24.15
CA LEU A 231 15.88 3.80 23.27
C LEU A 231 15.49 5.05 24.06
N ARG A 232 14.65 4.90 25.09
CA ARG A 232 14.27 6.01 25.99
C ARG A 232 15.46 6.56 26.75
N ARG A 233 16.38 5.70 27.20
CA ARG A 233 17.65 6.11 27.84
C ARG A 233 18.56 6.84 26.87
N TYR A 234 18.68 6.34 25.64
CA TYR A 234 19.44 6.97 24.56
C TYR A 234 18.93 8.38 24.26
N ALA A 235 17.62 8.61 24.23
CA ALA A 235 17.04 9.94 23.99
C ALA A 235 17.34 10.96 25.10
N ARG A 236 17.65 10.53 26.34
CA ARG A 236 17.91 11.43 27.48
C ARG A 236 19.34 11.98 27.47
N THR A 237 19.50 13.18 28.02
CA THR A 237 20.82 13.75 28.34
C THR A 237 21.35 13.12 29.62
N GLY A 238 22.54 12.49 29.56
CA GLY A 238 23.21 11.91 30.74
C GLY A 238 23.82 10.52 30.53
N GLU A 239 23.21 9.69 29.67
CA GLU A 239 23.71 8.33 29.37
C GLU A 239 24.66 8.30 28.18
N TRP A 240 25.77 9.01 28.30
CA TRP A 240 26.69 9.20 27.18
C TRP A 240 27.43 7.92 26.77
N SER A 241 27.63 6.96 27.67
CA SER A 241 28.33 5.70 27.35
C SER A 241 27.50 4.81 26.43
N LEU A 242 26.23 4.59 26.77
CA LEU A 242 25.26 3.90 25.90
C LEU A 242 25.14 4.62 24.56
N ALA A 243 24.97 5.95 24.58
CA ALA A 243 24.88 6.74 23.36
C ALA A 243 26.12 6.57 22.48
N HIS A 244 27.32 6.60 23.06
CA HIS A 244 28.55 6.41 22.31
C HIS A 244 28.61 5.02 21.65
N THR A 245 28.26 3.95 22.37
CA THR A 245 28.22 2.59 21.79
C THR A 245 27.21 2.49 20.64
N VAL A 246 26.03 3.06 20.79
CA VAL A 246 24.98 3.06 19.75
C VAL A 246 25.41 3.88 18.53
N ASP A 247 25.92 5.08 18.74
CA ASP A 247 26.28 6.01 17.66
C ASP A 247 27.52 5.54 16.86
N THR A 248 28.39 4.72 17.47
CA THR A 248 29.60 4.16 16.84
C THR A 248 29.36 2.82 16.14
N TYR A 249 28.16 2.24 16.22
CA TYR A 249 27.82 0.95 15.59
C TYR A 249 28.21 0.87 14.11
N ARG A 250 27.80 1.88 13.32
CA ARG A 250 28.34 2.10 11.97
C ARG A 250 29.38 3.22 12.04
N PRO A 251 30.65 2.96 11.70
CA PRO A 251 31.72 3.94 11.80
C PRO A 251 31.37 5.23 11.06
N SER A 252 31.51 6.36 11.75
CA SER A 252 31.53 7.69 11.15
C SER A 252 32.87 8.31 11.49
N THR A 253 33.54 8.95 10.52
CA THR A 253 34.84 9.58 10.72
C THR A 253 34.79 10.75 11.71
N GLU A 254 33.61 11.32 11.93
CA GLU A 254 33.44 12.56 12.69
C GLU A 254 32.79 12.31 14.06
N TRP A 255 32.05 11.20 14.24
CA TRP A 255 31.41 10.89 15.51
C TRP A 255 32.43 10.45 16.57
N ASN A 256 32.37 11.04 17.76
CA ASN A 256 33.32 10.77 18.84
C ASN A 256 32.67 10.90 20.23
N GLU A 257 33.38 10.46 21.26
CA GLU A 257 32.91 10.43 22.65
C GLU A 257 32.53 11.83 23.18
N THR A 258 33.23 12.89 22.74
CA THR A 258 32.96 14.28 23.15
C THR A 258 31.57 14.72 22.71
N LEU A 259 31.13 14.34 21.50
CA LEU A 259 29.78 14.64 21.01
C LEU A 259 28.71 13.94 21.85
N SER A 260 28.89 12.65 22.14
CA SER A 260 27.94 11.90 22.99
C SER A 260 27.87 12.46 24.41
N LYS A 261 29.01 12.88 25.00
CA LYS A 261 29.08 13.57 26.30
C LYS A 261 28.38 14.93 26.28
N ALA A 262 28.45 15.65 25.16
CA ALA A 262 27.74 16.91 24.96
C ALA A 262 26.23 16.74 24.72
N GLY A 263 25.70 15.50 24.79
CA GLY A 263 24.28 15.22 24.60
C GLY A 263 23.84 15.12 23.13
N ARG A 264 24.78 15.06 22.17
CA ARG A 264 24.48 14.82 20.76
C ARG A 264 24.12 13.35 20.55
N ARG A 265 23.23 13.07 19.59
CA ARG A 265 22.70 11.72 19.29
C ARG A 265 22.61 11.54 17.77
N LYS A 266 23.45 10.69 17.18
CA LYS A 266 23.62 10.55 15.72
C LYS A 266 22.29 10.27 15.02
N TYR A 267 21.48 9.41 15.59
CA TYR A 267 20.21 9.01 14.96
C TYR A 267 19.08 10.01 15.19
N LEU A 268 19.18 10.85 16.23
CA LEU A 268 18.14 11.85 16.53
C LEU A 268 18.46 13.23 15.95
N SER A 269 19.67 13.49 15.47
CA SER A 269 19.97 14.70 14.69
C SER A 269 19.37 14.65 13.29
N THR A 270 19.00 15.80 12.72
CA THR A 270 18.55 15.88 11.31
C THR A 270 19.71 15.61 10.34
N THR A 271 19.40 15.21 9.11
CA THR A 271 20.41 15.03 8.04
C THR A 271 21.17 16.33 7.76
N THR A 272 20.46 17.46 7.76
CA THR A 272 21.02 18.81 7.58
C THR A 272 21.95 19.27 8.70
N ASN A 273 21.89 18.63 9.87
CA ASN A 273 22.69 18.99 11.03
C ASN A 273 23.09 17.73 11.81
N ALA A 274 23.88 16.86 11.18
CA ALA A 274 24.27 15.55 11.70
C ALA A 274 24.98 15.59 13.08
N TYR A 275 25.48 16.75 13.52
CA TYR A 275 26.12 16.94 14.84
C TYR A 275 25.34 17.90 15.74
N GLY A 276 24.12 18.23 15.34
CA GLY A 276 23.20 19.12 16.02
C GLY A 276 22.58 18.51 17.27
N ALA A 277 21.75 19.31 17.94
CA ALA A 277 20.92 18.78 19.03
C ALA A 277 19.95 17.74 18.48
N PRO A 278 19.52 16.77 19.30
CA PRO A 278 18.42 15.89 18.95
C PRO A 278 17.22 16.69 18.42
N SER A 279 16.71 16.30 17.25
CA SER A 279 15.51 16.84 16.64
C SER A 279 14.30 16.50 17.52
N PRO A 280 13.52 17.52 17.94
CA PRO A 280 12.26 17.27 18.65
C PRO A 280 11.31 16.38 17.86
N ALA A 281 11.35 16.47 16.53
CA ALA A 281 10.51 15.65 15.66
C ALA A 281 10.89 14.17 15.77
N ARG A 282 12.17 13.84 15.58
CA ARG A 282 12.68 12.47 15.70
C ARG A 282 12.48 11.87 17.11
N ILE A 283 12.57 12.69 18.16
CA ILE A 283 12.26 12.26 19.53
C ILE A 283 10.78 11.87 19.65
N ALA A 284 9.88 12.68 19.11
CA ALA A 284 8.45 12.42 19.19
C ALA A 284 8.06 11.14 18.40
N GLU A 285 8.66 10.92 17.22
CA GLU A 285 8.53 9.69 16.44
C GLU A 285 9.06 8.46 17.21
N LEU A 286 10.23 8.59 17.85
CA LEU A 286 10.81 7.54 18.70
C LEU A 286 9.90 7.18 19.88
N GLU A 287 9.33 8.17 20.58
CA GLU A 287 8.43 7.93 21.70
C GLU A 287 7.11 7.29 21.25
N LEU A 288 6.57 7.72 20.11
CA LEU A 288 5.39 7.08 19.52
C LEU A 288 5.68 5.61 19.20
N PHE A 289 6.81 5.33 18.55
CA PHE A 289 7.26 3.97 18.26
C PHE A 289 7.37 3.13 19.54
N CYS A 290 8.07 3.64 20.55
CA CYS A 290 8.24 2.95 21.83
C CYS A 290 6.88 2.63 22.47
N ALA A 291 5.94 3.57 22.47
CA ALA A 291 4.60 3.36 23.02
C ALA A 291 3.80 2.31 22.25
N LYS A 292 3.85 2.32 20.92
CA LYS A 292 3.12 1.37 20.07
C LYS A 292 3.71 -0.03 20.14
N LEU A 293 5.04 -0.14 20.11
CA LEU A 293 5.74 -1.42 20.28
C LEU A 293 5.45 -1.99 21.68
N HIS A 294 5.56 -1.19 22.74
CA HIS A 294 5.23 -1.64 24.10
C HIS A 294 3.81 -2.20 24.19
N LYS A 295 2.82 -1.48 23.65
CA LYS A 295 1.43 -1.95 23.61
C LYS A 295 1.27 -3.27 22.86
N ARG A 296 2.01 -3.46 21.77
CA ARG A 296 2.02 -4.72 21.02
C ARG A 296 2.61 -5.85 21.87
N LEU A 297 3.73 -5.62 22.54
CA LEU A 297 4.38 -6.63 23.39
C LEU A 297 3.51 -7.02 24.60
N ASP A 298 2.80 -6.07 25.20
CA ASP A 298 1.86 -6.32 26.30
C ASP A 298 0.71 -7.26 25.92
N ALA A 299 0.36 -7.32 24.63
CA ALA A 299 -0.69 -8.21 24.13
C ALA A 299 -0.21 -9.67 23.92
N ILE A 300 1.10 -9.92 23.98
CA ILE A 300 1.69 -11.25 23.77
C ILE A 300 1.67 -12.04 25.09
N PRO A 301 1.14 -13.28 25.11
CA PRO A 301 1.15 -14.12 26.31
C PRO A 301 2.55 -14.28 26.89
N ARG A 302 2.69 -14.18 28.21
CA ARG A 302 4.02 -14.17 28.86
C ARG A 302 4.85 -15.44 28.59
N CYS A 303 4.21 -16.58 28.35
CA CYS A 303 4.87 -17.83 27.99
C CYS A 303 5.58 -17.80 26.63
N GLU A 304 5.30 -16.80 25.78
CA GLU A 304 5.91 -16.63 24.45
C GLU A 304 7.03 -15.58 24.44
N TRP A 305 7.35 -14.95 25.58
CA TRP A 305 8.29 -13.82 25.64
C TRP A 305 9.76 -14.18 25.39
N ASP A 306 10.09 -15.46 25.52
CA ASP A 306 11.43 -15.99 25.30
C ASP A 306 11.59 -16.62 23.90
N SER A 307 10.54 -16.58 23.08
CA SER A 307 10.59 -17.01 21.68
C SER A 307 10.73 -15.80 20.75
N PRO A 308 11.40 -15.94 19.59
CA PRO A 308 11.44 -14.89 18.58
C PRO A 308 10.05 -14.36 18.26
N LEU A 309 9.93 -13.04 18.03
CA LEU A 309 8.67 -12.51 17.52
C LEU A 309 8.30 -13.22 16.22
N ARG A 310 7.06 -13.74 16.18
CA ARG A 310 6.51 -14.40 14.99
C ARG A 310 6.47 -13.49 13.76
N PHE A 311 6.27 -12.20 14.00
CA PHE A 311 6.34 -11.14 12.98
C PHE A 311 7.44 -10.19 13.39
N PRO A 312 8.59 -10.19 12.71
CA PRO A 312 9.67 -9.30 13.02
C PRO A 312 9.27 -7.83 12.89
N LEU A 313 10.11 -6.95 13.43
CA LEU A 313 9.97 -5.53 13.16
C LEU A 313 10.41 -5.25 11.73
N VAL A 314 9.55 -4.58 10.97
CA VAL A 314 9.77 -4.35 9.54
C VAL A 314 9.60 -2.89 9.15
N ASP A 315 10.27 -2.51 8.08
CA ASP A 315 10.08 -1.25 7.37
C ASP A 315 9.79 -1.56 5.90
N VAL A 316 8.95 -0.76 5.28
CA VAL A 316 8.64 -0.85 3.85
C VAL A 316 8.88 0.52 3.25
N GLY A 317 9.42 0.56 2.03
CA GLY A 317 9.64 1.82 1.34
C GLY A 317 9.75 1.67 -0.16
N TYR A 318 9.52 2.80 -0.84
CA TYR A 318 9.75 2.98 -2.26
C TYR A 318 11.19 3.39 -2.56
N THR A 319 11.68 3.04 -3.75
CA THR A 319 12.94 3.53 -4.31
C THR A 319 12.92 3.45 -5.83
N CYS A 320 13.54 4.41 -6.52
CA CYS A 320 13.82 4.34 -7.95
C CYS A 320 15.20 3.73 -8.24
N ASN A 321 16.07 3.65 -7.23
CA ASN A 321 17.42 3.08 -7.32
C ASN A 321 17.70 2.15 -6.14
N TYR A 322 17.32 0.87 -6.30
CA TYR A 322 17.39 -0.12 -5.23
C TYR A 322 18.80 -0.31 -4.65
N GLU A 323 19.85 -0.31 -5.48
CA GLU A 323 21.23 -0.52 -5.03
C GLU A 323 21.77 0.69 -4.25
N ALA A 324 21.49 1.91 -4.69
CA ALA A 324 21.85 3.11 -3.92
C ALA A 324 21.12 3.13 -2.57
N ARG A 325 19.84 2.78 -2.56
CA ARG A 325 19.04 2.69 -1.34
C ARG A 325 19.55 1.59 -0.40
N LEU A 326 19.91 0.43 -0.93
CA LEU A 326 20.52 -0.67 -0.18
C LEU A 326 21.83 -0.22 0.48
N ALA A 327 22.71 0.45 -0.25
CA ALA A 327 23.97 0.98 0.28
C ALA A 327 23.75 2.03 1.37
N ALA A 328 22.82 2.97 1.17
CA ALA A 328 22.47 3.99 2.15
C ALA A 328 21.88 3.40 3.44
N ASN A 329 21.07 2.34 3.32
CA ASN A 329 20.53 1.63 4.47
C ASN A 329 21.62 0.86 5.23
N GLN A 330 22.54 0.18 4.53
CA GLN A 330 23.67 -0.53 5.15
C GLN A 330 24.64 0.39 5.91
N SER A 331 24.85 1.60 5.41
CA SER A 331 25.73 2.61 6.04
C SER A 331 25.03 3.42 7.16
N HIS A 332 23.72 3.22 7.34
CA HIS A 332 22.85 4.03 8.19
C HIS A 332 22.83 5.52 7.80
N SER A 333 23.03 5.84 6.52
CA SER A 333 22.95 7.22 6.02
C SER A 333 21.54 7.63 5.56
N SER A 334 20.62 6.67 5.44
CA SER A 334 19.23 6.92 5.03
C SER A 334 18.48 7.83 6.02
N ALA A 335 17.49 8.59 5.53
CA ALA A 335 16.59 9.37 6.36
C ALA A 335 15.70 8.50 7.27
N LYS A 336 15.63 7.18 7.04
CA LYS A 336 14.93 6.18 7.88
C LYS A 336 15.69 5.86 9.18
N PHE A 337 15.84 6.87 10.02
CA PHE A 337 16.70 6.82 11.21
C PHE A 337 16.24 5.81 12.27
N LEU A 338 14.93 5.58 12.40
CA LEU A 338 14.37 4.83 13.52
C LEU A 338 14.75 3.35 13.47
N MET A 339 14.63 2.70 12.31
CA MET A 339 15.03 1.31 12.15
C MET A 339 16.55 1.14 12.34
N ASN A 340 17.34 2.08 11.81
CA ASN A 340 18.80 2.11 11.96
C ASN A 340 19.22 2.26 13.43
N LEU A 341 18.48 3.08 14.19
CA LEU A 341 18.67 3.24 15.63
C LEU A 341 18.32 1.96 16.39
N VAL A 342 17.25 1.25 16.01
CA VAL A 342 16.88 -0.02 16.63
C VAL A 342 17.92 -1.12 16.38
N GLU A 343 18.45 -1.25 15.17
CA GLU A 343 19.56 -2.19 14.88
C GLU A 343 20.79 -1.87 15.74
N ALA A 344 21.19 -0.59 15.78
CA ALA A 344 22.33 -0.15 16.60
C ALA A 344 22.09 -0.37 18.11
N MET A 345 20.87 -0.20 18.59
CA MET A 345 20.48 -0.50 19.98
C MET A 345 20.54 -2.00 20.26
N CYS A 346 20.04 -2.83 19.35
CA CYS A 346 20.13 -4.29 19.49
C CYS A 346 21.59 -4.75 19.57
N HIS A 347 22.48 -4.15 18.76
CA HIS A 347 23.91 -4.44 18.84
C HIS A 347 24.52 -4.05 20.20
N ALA A 348 24.13 -2.89 20.74
CA ALA A 348 24.64 -2.43 22.03
C ALA A 348 24.15 -3.30 23.22
N LEU A 349 22.90 -3.78 23.17
CA LEU A 349 22.29 -4.56 24.26
C LEU A 349 22.58 -6.07 24.15
N PHE A 350 22.67 -6.60 22.92
CA PHE A 350 22.76 -8.04 22.65
C PHE A 350 23.93 -8.37 21.70
N PRO A 351 25.18 -8.06 22.07
CA PRO A 351 26.33 -8.18 21.18
C PRO A 351 26.59 -9.61 20.68
N THR A 352 26.03 -10.64 21.34
CA THR A 352 26.18 -12.06 20.96
C THR A 352 25.13 -12.57 19.98
N HIS A 353 24.05 -11.82 19.73
CA HIS A 353 22.95 -12.28 18.87
C HIS A 353 23.08 -11.75 17.43
N HIS A 354 23.92 -10.73 17.22
CA HIS A 354 24.23 -10.19 15.89
C HIS A 354 22.98 -9.81 15.06
N TYR A 355 22.01 -9.15 15.70
CA TYR A 355 20.86 -8.59 14.99
C TYR A 355 21.29 -7.62 13.89
N THR A 356 20.72 -7.81 12.70
CA THR A 356 20.93 -6.97 11.53
C THR A 356 19.64 -6.76 10.75
N ILE A 357 19.67 -5.82 9.81
CA ILE A 357 18.56 -5.55 8.90
C ILE A 357 18.85 -6.18 7.53
N ILE A 358 17.97 -7.06 7.09
CA ILE A 358 17.99 -7.63 5.74
C ILE A 358 16.95 -6.91 4.88
N GLN A 359 17.30 -6.60 3.64
CA GLN A 359 16.45 -5.90 2.69
C GLN A 359 16.17 -6.74 1.45
N HIS A 360 14.89 -6.79 1.05
CA HIS A 360 14.43 -7.47 -0.15
C HIS A 360 13.51 -6.56 -0.97
N PRO A 361 13.65 -6.50 -2.31
CA PRO A 361 12.62 -5.93 -3.16
C PRO A 361 11.44 -6.90 -3.20
N ILE A 362 10.25 -6.41 -2.87
CA ILE A 362 9.04 -7.23 -2.74
C ILE A 362 8.00 -6.96 -3.82
N TYR A 363 8.12 -5.83 -4.53
CA TYR A 363 7.22 -5.45 -5.61
C TYR A 363 7.92 -4.53 -6.60
N LEU A 364 7.67 -4.73 -7.89
CA LEU A 364 8.23 -3.92 -8.97
C LEU A 364 7.16 -3.01 -9.55
N ILE A 365 7.43 -1.72 -9.58
CA ILE A 365 6.48 -0.70 -10.01
C ILE A 365 6.51 -0.58 -11.53
N PHE A 366 5.34 -0.67 -12.16
CA PHE A 366 5.20 -0.54 -13.61
C PHE A 366 4.25 0.56 -14.05
N GLU A 367 3.64 1.28 -13.12
CA GLU A 367 2.93 2.54 -13.35
C GLU A 367 3.24 3.52 -12.20
N ALA A 368 3.41 4.81 -12.49
CA ALA A 368 3.79 5.80 -11.48
C ALA A 368 2.80 5.87 -10.30
N GLN A 369 1.50 5.74 -10.59
CA GLN A 369 0.44 5.77 -9.58
C GLN A 369 0.54 4.60 -8.58
N GLN A 370 1.24 3.52 -8.94
CA GLN A 370 1.45 2.39 -8.05
C GLN A 370 2.46 2.68 -6.95
N ALA A 371 3.38 3.63 -7.09
CA ALA A 371 4.41 3.86 -6.07
C ALA A 371 3.79 4.13 -4.70
N VAL A 372 2.90 5.14 -4.65
CA VAL A 372 2.14 5.54 -3.45
C VAL A 372 1.32 4.37 -2.91
N MET A 373 0.57 3.74 -3.80
CA MET A 373 -0.40 2.74 -3.39
C MET A 373 0.28 1.44 -2.95
N ALA A 374 1.38 1.04 -3.59
CA ALA A 374 2.11 -0.17 -3.26
C ALA A 374 2.86 0.00 -1.94
N ASP A 375 3.49 1.16 -1.70
CA ASP A 375 4.12 1.46 -0.41
C ASP A 375 3.11 1.35 0.73
N LEU A 376 1.96 2.03 0.60
CA LEU A 376 0.87 1.96 1.58
C LEU A 376 0.29 0.57 1.77
N LEU A 377 -0.07 -0.09 0.68
CA LEU A 377 -0.73 -1.39 0.69
C LEU A 377 0.20 -2.43 1.32
N LEU A 378 1.45 -2.50 0.85
CA LEU A 378 2.43 -3.49 1.33
C LEU A 378 2.93 -3.16 2.73
N ALA A 379 3.02 -1.88 3.13
CA ALA A 379 3.28 -1.49 4.51
C ALA A 379 2.16 -1.95 5.46
N GLN A 380 0.89 -1.80 5.07
CA GLN A 380 -0.23 -2.31 5.86
C GLN A 380 -0.25 -3.84 5.93
N LEU A 381 -0.06 -4.52 4.77
CA LEU A 381 0.03 -5.98 4.73
C LEU A 381 1.18 -6.52 5.57
N SER A 382 2.31 -5.81 5.67
CA SER A 382 3.47 -6.26 6.45
C SER A 382 3.47 -5.80 7.91
N HIS A 383 2.50 -4.97 8.34
CA HIS A 383 2.56 -4.25 9.62
C HIS A 383 3.78 -3.32 9.76
N ALA A 384 4.30 -2.78 8.65
CA ALA A 384 5.41 -1.84 8.70
C ALA A 384 5.02 -0.47 9.30
N LEU A 385 3.73 -0.16 9.40
CA LEU A 385 3.26 1.10 9.97
C LEU A 385 3.47 1.15 11.49
N VAL A 386 4.03 2.26 11.99
CA VAL A 386 4.29 2.48 13.43
C VAL A 386 3.03 2.33 14.27
N GLY A 387 1.87 2.68 13.69
CA GLY A 387 0.55 2.57 14.34
C GLY A 387 0.19 1.15 14.77
N THR A 388 0.75 0.14 14.11
CA THR A 388 0.56 -1.28 14.44
C THR A 388 1.48 -1.77 15.55
N GLY A 389 2.52 -1.00 15.91
CA GLY A 389 3.64 -1.46 16.75
C GLY A 389 4.52 -2.53 16.08
N GLY A 390 4.26 -2.80 14.78
CA GLY A 390 4.96 -3.81 13.98
C GLY A 390 6.14 -3.29 13.18
N GLY A 391 6.25 -1.98 13.01
CA GLY A 391 7.25 -1.43 12.12
C GLY A 391 7.58 0.03 12.37
N PHE A 392 8.33 0.58 11.41
CA PHE A 392 9.03 1.85 11.54
C PHE A 392 8.45 2.98 10.68
N ALA A 393 7.50 2.67 9.78
CA ALA A 393 6.89 3.68 8.92
C ALA A 393 5.93 4.56 9.75
N TYR A 394 6.42 5.73 10.14
CA TYR A 394 5.75 6.67 11.03
C TYR A 394 4.42 7.21 10.48
N HIS A 395 4.32 7.44 9.17
CA HIS A 395 3.10 7.78 8.45
C HIS A 395 3.34 7.51 6.95
N PRO A 396 2.30 7.47 6.09
CA PRO A 396 2.46 7.74 4.67
C PRO A 396 3.04 9.14 4.35
N THR A 397 3.84 9.76 5.20
CA THR A 397 4.61 10.95 4.81
C THR A 397 5.67 10.63 3.75
N ASP A 398 5.97 9.36 3.50
CA ASP A 398 6.77 8.90 2.36
C ASP A 398 5.99 8.99 1.02
N LEU A 399 4.72 9.40 1.01
CA LEU A 399 3.89 9.56 -0.20
C LEU A 399 4.46 10.49 -1.27
N PHE A 400 5.45 11.29 -0.92
CA PHE A 400 6.25 12.00 -1.91
C PHE A 400 7.18 11.02 -2.62
N HIS A 401 6.61 10.18 -3.47
CA HIS A 401 7.37 9.46 -4.49
C HIS A 401 7.51 10.34 -5.73
N ALA A 402 7.96 11.59 -5.54
CA ALA A 402 8.13 12.54 -6.65
C ALA A 402 9.08 11.97 -7.71
N SER A 403 10.08 11.23 -7.25
CA SER A 403 11.00 10.45 -8.08
C SER A 403 10.30 9.39 -8.95
N SER A 404 9.10 8.89 -8.61
CA SER A 404 8.33 8.02 -9.53
C SER A 404 7.85 8.74 -10.79
N MET A 405 7.54 10.04 -10.68
CA MET A 405 7.15 10.87 -11.83
C MET A 405 8.34 11.27 -12.71
N SER A 406 9.57 11.06 -12.23
CA SER A 406 10.80 11.33 -13.00
C SER A 406 11.14 10.21 -13.99
N VAL A 407 10.51 9.04 -13.86
CA VAL A 407 10.67 7.90 -14.76
C VAL A 407 9.88 8.18 -16.04
N ASP A 408 10.54 8.07 -17.19
CA ASP A 408 9.88 8.36 -18.47
C ASP A 408 8.84 7.30 -18.88
N ASP A 409 7.89 7.71 -19.74
CA ASP A 409 6.83 6.84 -20.26
C ASP A 409 7.37 5.60 -20.99
N LYS A 410 8.55 5.68 -21.60
CA LYS A 410 9.13 4.54 -22.34
C LYS A 410 9.57 3.44 -21.39
N ASN A 411 10.15 3.82 -20.25
CA ASN A 411 10.51 2.90 -19.18
C ASN A 411 9.26 2.28 -18.57
N TYR A 412 8.21 3.08 -18.27
CA TYR A 412 6.95 2.51 -17.78
C TYR A 412 6.31 1.51 -18.75
N MET A 413 6.26 1.79 -20.05
CA MET A 413 5.79 0.80 -21.04
C MET A 413 6.63 -0.49 -21.04
N ARG A 414 7.94 -0.39 -20.81
CA ARG A 414 8.82 -1.56 -20.69
C ARG A 414 8.52 -2.37 -19.43
N TYR A 415 8.31 -1.68 -18.31
CA TYR A 415 7.97 -2.30 -17.03
C TYR A 415 6.60 -2.97 -17.07
N GLU A 416 5.60 -2.34 -17.70
CA GLU A 416 4.27 -2.93 -17.91
C GLU A 416 4.38 -4.21 -18.74
N LYS A 417 5.17 -4.16 -19.83
CA LYS A 417 5.45 -5.35 -20.63
C LYS A 417 6.13 -6.45 -19.81
N TRP A 418 7.09 -6.10 -18.95
CA TRP A 418 7.74 -7.06 -18.06
C TRP A 418 6.73 -7.68 -17.09
N ALA A 419 5.85 -6.89 -16.46
CA ALA A 419 4.83 -7.39 -15.55
C ALA A 419 3.89 -8.39 -16.27
N VAL A 420 3.46 -8.08 -17.50
CA VAL A 420 2.60 -8.96 -18.30
C VAL A 420 3.32 -10.25 -18.72
N ASP A 421 4.58 -10.15 -19.16
CA ASP A 421 5.29 -11.28 -19.77
C ASP A 421 6.02 -12.17 -18.75
N LYS A 422 6.47 -11.59 -17.63
CA LYS A 422 7.40 -12.21 -16.69
C LYS A 422 6.86 -12.33 -15.27
N SER A 423 5.93 -11.49 -14.83
CA SER A 423 5.36 -11.63 -13.47
C SER A 423 4.11 -12.54 -13.46
N PRO A 424 3.58 -12.90 -12.28
CA PRO A 424 2.35 -13.66 -12.16
C PRO A 424 1.08 -12.91 -12.59
N TYR A 425 1.18 -11.63 -13.01
CA TYR A 425 0.04 -10.75 -13.24
C TYR A 425 -1.08 -11.39 -14.07
N VAL A 426 -0.74 -11.97 -15.22
CA VAL A 426 -1.74 -12.56 -16.12
C VAL A 426 -2.34 -13.85 -15.56
N SER A 427 -1.54 -14.70 -14.93
CA SER A 427 -2.03 -15.97 -14.35
C SER A 427 -2.91 -15.70 -13.14
N ASN A 428 -2.52 -14.77 -12.27
CA ASN A 428 -3.29 -14.34 -11.11
C ASN A 428 -4.61 -13.66 -11.51
N CYS A 429 -4.60 -12.75 -12.49
CA CYS A 429 -5.84 -12.16 -13.02
C CYS A 429 -6.83 -13.22 -13.52
N ARG A 430 -6.33 -14.25 -14.22
CA ARG A 430 -7.18 -15.34 -14.72
C ARG A 430 -7.71 -16.21 -13.59
N ALA A 431 -6.89 -16.50 -12.58
CA ALA A 431 -7.28 -17.30 -11.43
C ALA A 431 -8.30 -16.57 -10.54
N ASP A 432 -8.24 -15.23 -10.45
CA ASP A 432 -9.19 -14.44 -9.67
C ASP A 432 -10.51 -14.15 -10.41
N ALA A 433 -10.52 -14.19 -11.76
CA ALA A 433 -11.70 -13.88 -12.57
C ALA A 433 -13.00 -14.64 -12.16
N PRO A 434 -12.98 -15.94 -11.81
CA PRO A 434 -14.18 -16.62 -11.30
C PRO A 434 -14.71 -16.02 -9.99
N ARG A 435 -13.82 -15.61 -9.07
CA ARG A 435 -14.19 -14.97 -7.80
C ARG A 435 -14.80 -13.59 -8.04
N GLN A 436 -14.22 -12.81 -8.95
CA GLN A 436 -14.79 -11.54 -9.37
C GLN A 436 -16.19 -11.69 -9.97
N ASN A 437 -16.37 -12.66 -10.87
CA ASN A 437 -17.67 -12.93 -11.48
C ASN A 437 -18.71 -13.35 -10.43
N ALA A 438 -18.33 -14.20 -9.47
CA ALA A 438 -19.22 -14.61 -8.38
C ALA A 438 -19.65 -13.40 -7.53
N GLU A 439 -18.74 -12.49 -7.22
CA GLU A 439 -19.06 -11.27 -6.48
C GLU A 439 -19.94 -10.31 -7.28
N LEU A 440 -19.67 -10.13 -8.58
CA LEU A 440 -20.51 -9.32 -9.46
C LEU A 440 -21.95 -9.86 -9.52
N GLU A 441 -22.12 -11.18 -9.63
CA GLU A 441 -23.45 -11.81 -9.60
C GLU A 441 -24.13 -11.63 -8.23
N ARG A 442 -23.38 -11.70 -7.12
CA ARG A 442 -23.89 -11.40 -5.78
C ARG A 442 -24.39 -9.96 -5.70
N ILE A 443 -23.61 -8.99 -6.15
CA ILE A 443 -23.99 -7.56 -6.16
C ILE A 443 -25.23 -7.34 -7.04
N LYS A 444 -25.27 -7.91 -8.25
CA LYS A 444 -26.44 -7.83 -9.13
C LYS A 444 -27.69 -8.36 -8.44
N SER A 445 -27.60 -9.51 -7.77
CA SER A 445 -28.74 -10.10 -7.04
C SER A 445 -29.28 -9.20 -5.93
N VAL A 446 -28.39 -8.54 -5.18
CA VAL A 446 -28.76 -7.57 -4.13
C VAL A 446 -29.42 -6.34 -4.73
N ILE A 447 -28.88 -5.80 -5.83
CA ILE A 447 -29.46 -4.66 -6.54
C ILE A 447 -30.86 -5.01 -7.07
N GLU A 448 -31.05 -6.19 -7.65
CA GLU A 448 -32.35 -6.64 -8.11
C GLU A 448 -33.36 -6.80 -6.96
N ALA A 449 -32.95 -7.40 -5.84
CA ALA A 449 -33.79 -7.51 -4.65
C ALA A 449 -34.22 -6.12 -4.14
N LYS A 450 -33.28 -5.17 -4.05
CA LYS A 450 -33.56 -3.79 -3.63
C LYS A 450 -34.45 -3.04 -4.62
N LYS A 451 -34.30 -3.28 -5.93
CA LYS A 451 -35.21 -2.74 -6.95
C LYS A 451 -36.64 -3.27 -6.80
N ARG A 452 -36.81 -4.56 -6.48
CA ARG A 452 -38.14 -5.15 -6.21
C ARG A 452 -38.77 -4.57 -4.95
N GLU A 453 -38.00 -4.43 -3.88
CA GLU A 453 -38.42 -3.79 -2.62
C GLU A 453 -38.87 -2.33 -2.87
N MET A 454 -38.07 -1.56 -3.60
CA MET A 454 -38.40 -0.17 -3.96
C MET A 454 -39.67 -0.07 -4.82
N LEU A 455 -39.87 -0.99 -5.77
CA LEU A 455 -41.07 -1.06 -6.59
C LEU A 455 -42.31 -1.33 -5.73
N PHE A 456 -42.20 -2.25 -4.77
CA PHE A 456 -43.27 -2.58 -3.83
C PHE A 456 -43.66 -1.35 -2.99
N LEU A 457 -42.69 -0.70 -2.36
CA LEU A 457 -42.92 0.52 -1.57
C LEU A 457 -43.54 1.65 -2.41
N LYS A 458 -43.10 1.80 -3.66
CA LYS A 458 -43.69 2.78 -4.60
C LYS A 458 -45.16 2.46 -4.90
N ASN A 459 -45.50 1.18 -5.04
CA ASN A 459 -46.88 0.77 -5.27
C ASN A 459 -47.76 1.03 -4.04
N GLU A 460 -47.30 0.69 -2.84
CA GLU A 460 -48.01 1.00 -1.59
C GLU A 460 -48.22 2.51 -1.40
N TYR A 461 -47.18 3.31 -1.64
CA TYR A 461 -47.27 4.78 -1.59
C TYR A 461 -48.33 5.31 -2.56
N ASN A 462 -48.32 4.83 -3.81
CA ASN A 462 -49.29 5.25 -4.83
C ASN A 462 -50.72 4.85 -4.43
N GLN A 463 -50.90 3.67 -3.83
CA GLN A 463 -52.20 3.23 -3.33
C GLN A 463 -52.68 4.09 -2.16
N GLY A 464 -51.80 4.43 -1.22
CA GLY A 464 -52.10 5.37 -0.13
C GLY A 464 -52.48 6.76 -0.64
N GLN A 465 -51.74 7.30 -1.62
CA GLN A 465 -52.07 8.58 -2.28
C GLN A 465 -53.43 8.54 -2.97
N LEU A 466 -53.75 7.43 -3.65
CA LEU A 466 -55.06 7.23 -4.27
C LEU A 466 -56.17 7.22 -3.22
N GLN A 467 -56.00 6.48 -2.12
CA GLN A 467 -56.97 6.44 -1.02
C GLN A 467 -57.19 7.83 -0.39
N MET A 468 -56.13 8.59 -0.15
CA MET A 468 -56.23 9.97 0.35
C MET A 468 -57.02 10.88 -0.61
N ARG A 469 -56.76 10.79 -1.93
CA ARG A 469 -57.50 11.56 -2.94
C ARG A 469 -58.98 11.18 -2.97
N LEU A 470 -59.29 9.88 -2.84
CA LEU A 470 -60.67 9.40 -2.77
C LEU A 470 -61.37 9.91 -1.50
N ALA A 471 -60.71 9.84 -0.35
CA ALA A 471 -61.24 10.35 0.91
C ALA A 471 -61.49 11.88 0.86
N ALA A 472 -60.54 12.64 0.32
CA ALA A 472 -60.68 14.09 0.12
C ALA A 472 -61.87 14.42 -0.79
N ARG A 473 -62.04 13.68 -1.89
CA ARG A 473 -63.19 13.85 -2.80
C ARG A 473 -64.52 13.58 -2.09
N ASP A 474 -64.58 12.58 -1.24
CA ASP A 474 -65.79 12.24 -0.48
C ASP A 474 -66.11 13.29 0.59
N ILE A 475 -65.10 13.85 1.27
CA ILE A 475 -65.27 14.99 2.17
C ILE A 475 -65.86 16.18 1.41
N THR A 476 -65.28 16.55 0.26
CA THR A 476 -65.78 17.66 -0.57
C THR A 476 -67.23 17.45 -1.00
N ARG A 477 -67.61 16.21 -1.37
CA ARG A 477 -69.01 15.86 -1.70
C ARG A 477 -69.95 15.96 -0.50
N ARG A 478 -69.49 15.63 0.72
CA ARG A 478 -70.28 15.79 1.94
C ARG A 478 -70.49 17.27 2.27
N VAL A 479 -69.43 18.08 2.21
CA VAL A 479 -69.51 19.54 2.42
C VAL A 479 -70.47 20.18 1.40
N ALA A 480 -70.35 19.83 0.12
CA ALA A 480 -71.25 20.34 -0.92
C ALA A 480 -72.72 19.95 -0.69
N ARG A 481 -72.98 18.75 -0.14
CA ARG A 481 -74.32 18.33 0.25
C ARG A 481 -74.84 19.14 1.43
N CYS A 482 -74.05 19.32 2.49
CA CYS A 482 -74.45 20.13 3.65
C CYS A 482 -74.78 21.56 3.24
N ASN A 483 -73.98 22.18 2.37
CA ASN A 483 -74.21 23.55 1.90
C ASN A 483 -75.51 23.71 1.09
N ARG A 484 -76.04 22.65 0.48
CA ARG A 484 -77.36 22.71 -0.21
C ARG A 484 -78.55 22.77 0.74
N TYR A 485 -78.38 22.39 2.01
CA TYR A 485 -79.45 22.34 3.00
C TYR A 485 -79.42 23.51 4.00
N SER A 486 -78.50 24.46 3.84
CA SER A 486 -78.38 25.66 4.71
C SER A 486 -78.99 26.93 4.07
N PHE A 487 -80.08 26.80 3.31
CA PHE A 487 -80.85 27.94 2.78
C PHE A 487 -82.26 27.95 3.36
#